data_AF-B9LPR2-F1
#
_entry.id   AF-B9LPR2-F1
#
_cell.length_a   1.000
_cell.length_b   1.000
_cell.length_c   1.000
_cell.angle_alpha   90.00
_cell.angle_beta   90.00
_cell.angle_gamma   90.00
#
_symmetry.space_group_name_H-M   'P 1'
#
loop_
_entity.id
_entity.type
_entity.pdbx_description
1 polymer ?
#
loop_
_entity_poly.entity_id
_entity_poly.type
_entity_poly.pdbx_seq_one_letter_code
_entity_poly.pdbx_strand_id
1 'polypeptide(L)'
;MENIDSSSRTVRRIGFWAAIFATLFSVTYIVAQVGEWLGLLGSAGGPESSSTPFGLIVLLTPSLFLGTAFAILMVSVHYNTSEERKIWSHIGLVFATIYAVLISINYYVQLTFVVPRLLQGDVDSISLQPFLFVPFDSFLYSVDILGYSFMSLATLFAAFAFTGKGIERTVRWFMIANGLLLPFLALQIYYHPLIWIAALWAITFPGVTISLAVLFRRNSDR
;
A
#
# COMPACT_ATOMS: atom_id res chain seq x y z
N MET A 1 -33.42 15.98 3.22
CA MET A 1 -32.83 15.74 1.88
C MET A 1 -31.47 16.44 1.72
N GLU A 2 -31.33 17.68 2.16
CA GLU A 2 -30.07 18.46 2.10
C GLU A 2 -28.87 17.81 2.85
N ASN A 3 -29.11 17.18 4.01
CA ASN A 3 -28.06 16.48 4.78
C ASN A 3 -27.53 15.18 4.14
N ILE A 4 -28.29 14.54 3.26
CA ILE A 4 -27.86 13.29 2.61
C ILE A 4 -26.94 13.60 1.42
N ASP A 5 -27.23 14.68 0.69
CA ASP A 5 -26.42 15.13 -0.45
C ASP A 5 -25.06 15.71 -0.01
N SER A 6 -25.02 16.47 1.08
CA SER A 6 -23.78 17.04 1.63
C SER A 6 -22.82 15.96 2.16
N SER A 7 -23.35 14.91 2.80
CA SER A 7 -22.58 13.75 3.26
C SER A 7 -21.97 12.99 2.09
N SER A 8 -22.75 12.73 1.03
CA SER A 8 -22.26 12.07 -0.19
C SER A 8 -21.15 12.86 -0.88
N ARG A 9 -21.29 14.19 -0.95
CA ARG A 9 -20.27 15.08 -1.52
C ARG A 9 -18.97 15.08 -0.70
N THR A 10 -19.08 15.06 0.62
CA THR A 10 -17.91 15.01 1.53
C THR A 10 -17.14 13.71 1.36
N VAL A 11 -17.84 12.56 1.34
CA VAL A 11 -17.25 11.24 1.09
C VAL A 11 -16.52 11.21 -0.24
N ARG A 12 -17.14 11.72 -1.32
CA ARG A 12 -16.50 11.76 -2.65
C ARG A 12 -15.24 12.64 -2.67
N ARG A 13 -15.28 13.81 -2.04
CA ARG A 13 -14.13 14.71 -1.97
C ARG A 13 -12.97 14.11 -1.17
N ILE A 14 -13.26 13.52 -0.02
CA ILE A 14 -12.25 12.83 0.81
C ILE A 14 -11.67 11.64 0.04
N GLY A 15 -12.53 10.82 -0.59
CA GLY A 15 -12.11 9.68 -1.41
C GLY A 15 -11.23 10.09 -2.59
N PHE A 16 -11.56 11.19 -3.28
CA PHE A 16 -10.75 11.73 -4.37
C PHE A 16 -9.34 12.10 -3.89
N TRP A 17 -9.22 12.89 -2.82
CA TRP A 17 -7.91 13.31 -2.33
C TRP A 17 -7.11 12.15 -1.73
N ALA A 18 -7.76 11.24 -1.01
CA ALA A 18 -7.13 10.02 -0.51
C ALA A 18 -6.58 9.16 -1.65
N ALA A 19 -7.32 9.03 -2.75
CA ALA A 19 -6.86 8.35 -3.95
C ALA A 19 -5.65 9.05 -4.59
N ILE A 20 -5.68 10.38 -4.74
CA ILE A 20 -4.55 11.17 -5.27
C ILE A 20 -3.30 11.00 -4.39
N PHE A 21 -3.41 11.10 -3.07
CA PHE A 21 -2.29 10.90 -2.16
C PHE A 21 -1.77 9.46 -2.20
N ALA A 22 -2.65 8.46 -2.23
CA ALA A 22 -2.25 7.07 -2.37
C ALA A 22 -1.51 6.81 -3.71
N THR A 23 -1.96 7.41 -4.81
CA THR A 23 -1.23 7.38 -6.10
C THR A 23 0.13 8.05 -5.97
N LEU A 24 0.20 9.26 -5.41
CA LEU A 24 1.46 10.00 -5.25
C LEU A 24 2.47 9.21 -4.44
N PHE A 25 2.08 8.70 -3.27
CA PHE A 25 2.97 7.94 -2.39
C PHE A 25 3.40 6.61 -2.99
N SER A 26 2.49 5.86 -3.60
CA SER A 26 2.85 4.60 -4.27
C SER A 26 3.78 4.82 -5.46
N VAL A 27 3.53 5.81 -6.32
CA VAL A 27 4.42 6.14 -7.44
C VAL A 27 5.78 6.62 -6.96
N THR A 28 5.83 7.45 -5.91
CA THR A 28 7.09 7.90 -5.31
C THR A 28 7.91 6.70 -4.79
N TYR A 29 7.26 5.79 -4.06
CA TYR A 29 7.88 4.56 -3.61
C TYR A 29 8.37 3.69 -4.78
N ILE A 30 7.56 3.51 -5.83
CA ILE A 30 7.94 2.71 -7.00
C ILE A 30 9.19 3.27 -7.68
N VAL A 31 9.25 4.58 -7.90
CA VAL A 31 10.42 5.23 -8.50
C VAL A 31 11.66 5.04 -7.61
N ALA A 32 11.50 5.22 -6.30
CA ALA A 32 12.57 4.96 -5.34
C ALA A 32 13.02 3.49 -5.34
N GLN A 33 12.09 2.53 -5.37
CA GLN A 33 12.36 1.10 -5.34
C GLN A 33 13.07 0.63 -6.61
N VAL A 34 12.70 1.17 -7.77
CA VAL A 34 13.43 0.93 -9.02
C VAL A 34 14.84 1.51 -8.92
N GLY A 35 14.99 2.73 -8.39
CA GLY A 35 16.29 3.33 -8.15
C GLY A 35 17.17 2.50 -7.20
N GLU A 36 16.59 1.99 -6.12
CA GLU A 36 17.22 1.08 -5.17
C GLU A 36 17.71 -0.21 -5.85
N TRP A 37 16.86 -0.84 -6.65
CA TRP A 37 17.24 -2.06 -7.40
C TRP A 37 18.30 -1.81 -8.47
N LEU A 38 18.41 -0.59 -8.97
CA LEU A 38 19.50 -0.18 -9.87
C LEU A 38 20.76 0.24 -9.11
N GLY A 39 20.76 0.24 -7.77
CA GLY A 39 21.88 0.68 -6.92
C GLY A 39 22.05 2.21 -6.85
N LEU A 40 21.12 2.99 -7.39
CA LEU A 40 21.22 4.46 -7.47
C LEU A 40 21.13 5.15 -6.11
N LEU A 41 20.63 4.45 -5.08
CA LEU A 41 20.55 4.94 -3.70
C LEU A 41 21.69 4.40 -2.81
N GLY A 42 22.71 3.79 -3.44
CA GLY A 42 23.95 3.38 -2.80
C GLY A 42 24.01 1.94 -2.28
N SER A 43 22.95 1.14 -2.49
CA SER A 43 23.00 -0.31 -2.21
C SER A 43 23.65 -1.09 -3.34
N ALA A 44 23.84 -2.39 -3.13
CA ALA A 44 24.40 -3.29 -4.15
C ALA A 44 23.44 -3.58 -5.33
N GLY A 45 22.21 -3.05 -5.28
CA GLY A 45 21.19 -3.27 -6.30
C GLY A 45 20.52 -4.64 -6.24
N GLY A 46 19.45 -4.81 -7.01
CA GLY A 46 18.60 -5.99 -7.00
C GLY A 46 17.68 -6.11 -5.78
N PRO A 47 16.76 -7.10 -5.81
CA PRO A 47 15.76 -7.30 -4.76
C PRO A 47 16.30 -7.89 -3.45
N GLU A 48 17.47 -8.51 -3.49
CA GLU A 48 18.08 -9.21 -2.35
C GLU A 48 18.94 -8.28 -1.47
N SER A 49 19.26 -7.09 -1.96
CA SER A 49 20.20 -6.19 -1.29
C SER A 49 19.54 -5.36 -0.21
N SER A 50 20.15 -5.32 0.98
CA SER A 50 19.76 -4.40 2.04
C SER A 50 19.98 -2.95 1.63
N SER A 51 19.03 -2.09 1.98
CA SER A 51 19.10 -0.67 1.68
C SER A 51 20.02 0.09 2.64
N THR A 52 20.62 1.16 2.12
CA THR A 52 21.37 2.12 2.93
C THR A 52 20.41 2.93 3.82
N PRO A 53 20.91 3.64 4.86
CA PRO A 53 20.06 4.53 5.65
C PRO A 53 19.32 5.58 4.79
N PHE A 54 19.99 6.09 3.75
CA PHE A 54 19.37 7.00 2.80
C PHE A 54 18.28 6.31 1.97
N GLY A 55 18.55 5.11 1.45
CA GLY A 55 17.57 4.29 0.75
C GLY A 55 16.34 4.03 1.61
N LEU A 56 16.52 3.62 2.88
CA LEU A 56 15.43 3.42 3.83
C LEU A 56 14.59 4.68 4.04
N ILE A 57 15.20 5.86 4.19
CA ILE A 57 14.44 7.12 4.33
C ILE A 57 13.58 7.36 3.08
N VAL A 58 14.17 7.26 1.90
CA VAL A 58 13.51 7.57 0.63
C VAL A 58 12.39 6.57 0.33
N LEU A 59 12.58 5.29 0.65
CA LEU A 59 11.60 4.22 0.42
C LEU A 59 10.47 4.25 1.46
N LEU A 60 10.80 4.33 2.75
CA LEU A 60 9.83 4.07 3.81
C LEU A 60 8.98 5.30 4.17
N THR A 61 9.50 6.52 3.94
CA THR A 61 8.75 7.76 4.22
C THR A 61 7.46 7.86 3.40
N PRO A 62 7.45 7.77 2.06
CA PRO A 62 6.20 7.81 1.30
C PRO A 62 5.29 6.63 1.66
N SER A 63 5.86 5.45 1.87
CA SER A 63 5.10 4.24 2.19
C SER A 63 4.43 4.28 3.57
N LEU A 64 4.99 5.04 4.52
CA LEU A 64 4.34 5.32 5.81
C LEU A 64 3.03 6.10 5.62
N PHE A 65 3.07 7.15 4.80
CA PHE A 65 1.87 7.95 4.50
C PHE A 65 0.87 7.23 3.59
N LEU A 66 1.35 6.30 2.75
CA LEU A 66 0.50 5.44 1.93
C LEU A 66 -0.48 4.63 2.79
N GLY A 67 -0.04 4.10 3.93
CA GLY A 67 -0.88 3.35 4.87
C GLY A 67 -2.15 4.10 5.26
N THR A 68 -1.98 5.33 5.72
CA THR A 68 -3.11 6.20 6.12
C THR A 68 -3.96 6.62 4.92
N ALA A 69 -3.34 6.99 3.80
CA ALA A 69 -4.08 7.38 2.60
C ALA A 69 -4.96 6.23 2.07
N PHE A 70 -4.45 5.00 2.07
CA PHE A 70 -5.20 3.82 1.66
C PHE A 70 -6.34 3.49 2.63
N ALA A 71 -6.13 3.60 3.94
CA ALA A 71 -7.20 3.40 4.91
C ALA A 71 -8.37 4.39 4.70
N ILE A 72 -8.06 5.69 4.54
CA ILE A 72 -9.07 6.72 4.26
C ILE A 72 -9.78 6.47 2.91
N LEU A 73 -9.03 6.03 1.91
CA LEU A 73 -9.59 5.65 0.61
C LEU A 73 -10.62 4.52 0.75
N MET A 74 -10.29 3.49 1.54
CA MET A 74 -11.18 2.34 1.77
C MET A 74 -12.40 2.69 2.62
N VAL A 75 -12.28 3.63 3.57
CA VAL A 75 -13.44 4.22 4.25
C VAL A 75 -14.36 4.90 3.24
N SER A 76 -13.79 5.68 2.31
CA SER A 76 -14.56 6.39 1.29
C SER A 76 -15.26 5.43 0.32
N VAL A 77 -14.60 4.33 -0.06
CA VAL A 77 -15.20 3.23 -0.84
C VAL A 77 -16.37 2.61 -0.09
N HIS A 78 -16.22 2.32 1.21
CA HIS A 78 -17.27 1.73 2.03
C HIS A 78 -18.53 2.61 2.09
N TYR A 79 -18.37 3.91 2.34
CA TYR A 79 -19.49 4.86 2.37
C TYR A 79 -20.11 5.12 0.98
N ASN A 80 -19.42 4.80 -0.11
CA ASN A 80 -19.95 4.92 -1.47
C ASN A 80 -20.58 3.62 -2.01
N THR A 81 -20.48 2.52 -1.26
CA THR A 81 -21.01 1.20 -1.65
C THR A 81 -22.50 1.07 -1.33
N SER A 82 -23.27 0.39 -2.19
CA SER A 82 -24.68 0.10 -1.93
C SER A 82 -24.87 -0.85 -0.73
N GLU A 83 -25.99 -0.72 0.00
CA GLU A 83 -26.24 -1.49 1.23
C GLU A 83 -26.11 -3.02 1.03
N GLU A 84 -26.62 -3.55 -0.09
CA GLU A 84 -26.55 -4.99 -0.41
C GLU A 84 -25.11 -5.53 -0.55
N ARG A 85 -24.14 -4.66 -0.88
CA ARG A 85 -22.74 -5.03 -1.13
C ARG A 85 -21.80 -4.54 -0.04
N LYS A 86 -22.35 -3.85 0.96
CA LYS A 86 -21.59 -3.16 2.00
C LYS A 86 -20.65 -4.08 2.77
N ILE A 87 -21.04 -5.35 2.96
CA ILE A 87 -20.20 -6.39 3.57
C ILE A 87 -18.84 -6.54 2.86
N TRP A 88 -18.80 -6.53 1.53
CA TRP A 88 -17.56 -6.70 0.75
C TRP A 88 -16.60 -5.53 0.96
N SER A 89 -17.13 -4.30 0.91
CA SER A 89 -16.34 -3.10 1.18
C SER A 89 -15.89 -3.01 2.65
N HIS A 90 -16.70 -3.52 3.59
CA HIS A 90 -16.37 -3.52 5.01
C HIS A 90 -15.26 -4.50 5.35
N ILE A 91 -15.31 -5.73 4.79
CA ILE A 91 -14.21 -6.70 4.89
C ILE A 91 -12.93 -6.08 4.30
N GLY A 92 -13.04 -5.42 3.15
CA GLY A 92 -11.93 -4.68 2.56
C GLY A 92 -11.33 -3.63 3.50
N LEU A 93 -12.19 -2.83 4.15
CA LEU A 93 -11.77 -1.82 5.12
C LEU A 93 -11.08 -2.42 6.36
N VAL A 94 -11.55 -3.56 6.88
CA VAL A 94 -10.91 -4.25 8.01
C VAL A 94 -9.48 -4.64 7.64
N PHE A 95 -9.27 -5.28 6.48
CA PHE A 95 -7.93 -5.64 6.04
C PHE A 95 -7.04 -4.43 5.73
N ALA A 96 -7.61 -3.36 5.16
CA ALA A 96 -6.88 -2.11 4.95
C ALA A 96 -6.41 -1.48 6.27
N THR A 97 -7.22 -1.60 7.32
CA THR A 97 -6.86 -1.12 8.67
C THR A 97 -5.72 -1.95 9.26
N ILE A 98 -5.78 -3.28 9.14
CA ILE A 98 -4.69 -4.17 9.60
C ILE A 98 -3.39 -3.84 8.86
N TYR A 99 -3.45 -3.71 7.53
CA TYR A 99 -2.32 -3.26 6.71
C TYR A 99 -1.74 -1.94 7.23
N ALA A 100 -2.58 -0.91 7.38
CA ALA A 100 -2.13 0.42 7.78
C ALA A 100 -1.42 0.40 9.14
N VAL A 101 -1.92 -0.38 10.11
CA VAL A 101 -1.29 -0.52 11.43
C VAL A 101 0.06 -1.22 11.34
N LEU A 102 0.14 -2.38 10.69
CA LEU A 102 1.38 -3.15 10.57
C LEU A 102 2.48 -2.34 9.90
N ILE A 103 2.14 -1.72 8.76
CA ILE A 103 3.08 -0.93 7.98
C ILE A 103 3.50 0.35 8.72
N SER A 104 2.57 1.02 9.40
CA SER A 104 2.92 2.23 10.17
C SER A 104 3.90 1.91 11.28
N ILE A 105 3.69 0.83 12.04
CA ILE A 105 4.61 0.42 13.10
C ILE A 105 5.97 0.08 12.50
N ASN A 106 5.99 -0.71 11.42
CA ASN A 106 7.22 -1.16 10.79
C ASN A 106 8.08 0.04 10.32
N TYR A 107 7.50 0.91 9.50
CA TYR A 107 8.25 2.01 8.89
C TYR A 107 8.56 3.11 9.89
N TYR A 108 7.68 3.36 10.87
CA TYR A 108 7.99 4.32 11.93
C TYR A 108 9.19 3.86 12.77
N VAL A 109 9.26 2.58 13.15
CA VAL A 109 10.41 2.01 13.86
C VAL A 109 11.67 2.10 13.00
N GLN A 110 11.61 1.77 11.71
CA GLN A 110 12.75 1.92 10.81
C GLN A 110 13.29 3.36 10.78
N LEU A 111 12.40 4.33 10.56
CA LEU A 111 12.79 5.73 10.39
C LEU A 111 13.25 6.38 11.70
N THR A 112 12.68 6.00 12.85
CA THR A 112 12.93 6.69 14.14
C THR A 112 13.92 5.98 15.05
N PHE A 113 14.10 4.67 14.89
CA PHE A 113 14.95 3.87 15.77
C PHE A 113 16.15 3.26 15.04
N VAL A 114 15.94 2.68 13.85
CA VAL A 114 16.98 1.96 13.10
C VAL A 114 17.89 2.92 12.35
N VAL A 115 17.32 3.74 11.46
CA VAL A 115 18.07 4.67 10.61
C VAL A 115 19.02 5.58 11.42
N PRO A 116 18.61 6.22 12.53
CA PRO A 116 19.52 7.06 13.31
C PRO A 116 20.72 6.30 13.89
N ARG A 117 20.54 5.03 14.29
CA ARG A 117 21.63 4.19 14.81
C ARG A 117 22.58 3.73 13.72
N LEU A 118 22.05 3.37 12.55
CA LEU A 118 22.87 3.05 11.39
C LEU A 118 23.77 4.24 10.99
N LEU A 119 23.23 5.46 11.04
CA LEU A 119 24.00 6.69 10.77
C LEU A 119 25.08 6.97 11.82
N GLN A 120 24.91 6.48 13.05
CA GLN A 120 25.90 6.56 14.13
C GLN A 120 26.95 5.45 14.07
N GLY A 121 26.84 4.50 13.12
CA GLY A 121 27.73 3.35 13.00
C GLY A 121 27.42 2.22 13.99
N ASP A 122 26.27 2.24 14.66
CA ASP A 122 25.86 1.24 15.66
C ASP A 122 25.20 0.01 15.01
N VAL A 123 25.83 -0.54 13.97
CA VAL A 123 25.28 -1.62 13.12
C VAL A 123 25.26 -2.99 13.81
N ASP A 124 26.23 -3.27 14.68
CA ASP A 124 26.42 -4.58 15.33
C ASP A 124 25.80 -4.66 16.73
N SER A 125 24.99 -3.67 17.10
CA SER A 125 24.31 -3.66 18.38
C SER A 125 23.32 -4.80 18.49
N ILE A 126 23.48 -5.64 19.51
CA ILE A 126 22.53 -6.73 19.85
C ILE A 126 21.10 -6.17 20.02
N SER A 127 20.97 -4.91 20.44
CA SER A 127 19.68 -4.23 20.61
C SER A 127 19.03 -3.80 19.28
N LEU A 128 19.82 -3.62 18.22
CA LEU A 128 19.35 -3.18 16.91
C LEU A 128 19.03 -4.36 15.98
N GLN A 129 19.79 -5.45 16.08
CA GLN A 129 19.74 -6.60 15.18
C GLN A 129 18.31 -7.14 14.91
N PRO A 130 17.40 -7.27 15.90
CA PRO A 130 16.03 -7.76 15.65
C PRO A 130 15.18 -6.81 14.80
N PHE A 131 15.57 -5.54 14.71
CA PHE A 131 14.85 -4.48 14.01
C PHE A 131 15.48 -4.12 12.67
N LEU A 132 16.51 -4.83 12.20
CA LEU A 132 17.04 -4.58 10.87
C LEU A 132 16.03 -5.00 9.80
N PHE A 133 15.90 -4.19 8.74
CA PHE A 133 15.08 -4.52 7.59
C PHE A 133 15.93 -5.22 6.53
N VAL A 134 16.12 -6.52 6.70
CA VAL A 134 16.84 -7.39 5.76
C VAL A 134 15.82 -8.07 4.84
N PRO A 135 15.90 -7.88 3.51
CA PRO A 135 15.04 -8.58 2.56
C PRO A 135 15.08 -10.09 2.78
N PHE A 136 13.90 -10.70 2.78
CA PHE A 136 13.66 -12.14 2.91
C PHE A 136 14.10 -12.83 4.23
N ASP A 137 14.83 -12.14 5.11
CA ASP A 137 15.45 -12.78 6.29
C ASP A 137 15.19 -12.08 7.63
N SER A 138 14.46 -10.95 7.63
CA SER A 138 14.16 -10.22 8.88
C SER A 138 12.72 -10.34 9.35
N PHE A 139 12.53 -10.20 10.67
CA PHE A 139 11.22 -10.09 11.31
C PHE A 139 10.41 -8.95 10.70
N LEU A 140 11.02 -7.77 10.55
CA LEU A 140 10.33 -6.59 10.03
C LEU A 140 10.01 -6.67 8.54
N TYR A 141 10.83 -7.36 7.73
CA TYR A 141 10.46 -7.70 6.36
C TYR A 141 9.31 -8.72 6.30
N SER A 142 9.29 -9.71 7.20
CA SER A 142 8.18 -10.67 7.29
C SER A 142 6.85 -9.98 7.63
N VAL A 143 6.89 -9.03 8.56
CA VAL A 143 5.72 -8.18 8.90
C VAL A 143 5.31 -7.31 7.72
N ASP A 144 6.27 -6.80 6.94
CA ASP A 144 6.00 -6.01 5.73
C ASP A 144 5.21 -6.82 4.69
N ILE A 145 5.70 -8.02 4.37
CA ILE A 145 5.03 -8.97 3.46
C ILE A 145 3.61 -9.27 3.93
N LEU A 146 3.43 -9.54 5.23
CA LEU A 146 2.12 -9.81 5.80
C LEU A 146 1.20 -8.59 5.64
N GLY A 147 1.73 -7.38 5.88
CA GLY A 147 1.03 -6.13 5.61
C GLY A 147 0.54 -6.05 4.17
N TYR A 148 1.42 -6.15 3.18
CA TYR A 148 1.01 -6.08 1.77
C TYR A 148 0.08 -7.22 1.35
N SER A 149 0.17 -8.39 1.98
CA SER A 149 -0.80 -9.48 1.79
C SER A 149 -2.20 -9.06 2.27
N PHE A 150 -2.31 -8.35 3.39
CA PHE A 150 -3.57 -7.75 3.84
C PHE A 150 -4.05 -6.63 2.93
N MET A 151 -3.16 -5.82 2.32
CA MET A 151 -3.57 -4.88 1.28
C MET A 151 -4.21 -5.62 0.09
N SER A 152 -3.59 -6.69 -0.41
CA SER A 152 -4.16 -7.50 -1.50
C SER A 152 -5.51 -8.11 -1.12
N LEU A 153 -5.68 -8.59 0.12
CA LEU A 153 -7.00 -9.02 0.61
C LEU A 153 -7.99 -7.86 0.60
N ALA A 154 -7.58 -6.68 1.08
CA ALA A 154 -8.42 -5.50 1.12
C ALA A 154 -8.96 -5.14 -0.27
N THR A 155 -8.07 -5.10 -1.28
CA THR A 155 -8.47 -4.81 -2.65
C THR A 155 -9.33 -5.93 -3.23
N LEU A 156 -8.99 -7.20 -3.01
CA LEU A 156 -9.76 -8.34 -3.53
C LEU A 156 -11.20 -8.33 -3.04
N PHE A 157 -11.40 -8.17 -1.73
CA PHE A 157 -12.74 -8.15 -1.14
C PHE A 157 -13.52 -6.91 -1.56
N ALA A 158 -12.91 -5.73 -1.54
CA ALA A 158 -13.59 -4.51 -1.98
C ALA A 158 -13.89 -4.49 -3.48
N ALA A 159 -13.19 -5.27 -4.31
CA ALA A 159 -13.53 -5.40 -5.73
C ALA A 159 -14.97 -5.91 -5.94
N PHE A 160 -15.48 -6.77 -5.04
CA PHE A 160 -16.84 -7.30 -5.11
C PHE A 160 -17.92 -6.29 -4.72
N ALA A 161 -17.53 -5.11 -4.21
CA ALA A 161 -18.44 -3.99 -4.00
C ALA A 161 -18.84 -3.31 -5.32
N PHE A 162 -18.04 -3.45 -6.37
CA PHE A 162 -18.24 -2.79 -7.66
C PHE A 162 -18.89 -3.74 -8.68
N THR A 163 -20.03 -3.34 -9.24
CA THR A 163 -20.76 -4.14 -10.26
C THR A 163 -21.14 -3.35 -11.50
N GLY A 164 -20.92 -2.03 -11.51
CA GLY A 164 -21.26 -1.17 -12.64
C GLY A 164 -20.37 -1.37 -13.87
N LYS A 165 -20.71 -0.62 -14.92
CA LYS A 165 -20.00 -0.58 -16.20
C LYS A 165 -19.01 0.61 -16.23
N GLY A 166 -18.13 0.62 -17.23
CA GLY A 166 -17.18 1.73 -17.43
C GLY A 166 -16.13 1.78 -16.33
N ILE A 167 -15.99 2.92 -15.65
CA ILE A 167 -14.92 3.15 -14.68
C ILE A 167 -15.01 2.23 -13.46
N GLU A 168 -16.22 1.86 -13.00
CA GLU A 168 -16.37 0.88 -11.90
C GLU A 168 -15.84 -0.51 -12.30
N ARG A 169 -16.05 -0.92 -13.56
CA ARG A 169 -15.48 -2.16 -14.08
C ARG A 169 -13.95 -2.08 -14.10
N THR A 170 -13.38 -0.95 -14.49
CA THR A 170 -11.92 -0.72 -14.46
C THR A 170 -11.37 -0.82 -13.03
N VAL A 171 -11.99 -0.13 -12.07
CA VAL A 171 -11.64 -0.20 -10.63
C VAL A 171 -11.65 -1.65 -10.17
N ARG A 172 -12.74 -2.37 -10.43
CA ARG A 172 -12.88 -3.79 -10.04
C ARG A 172 -11.75 -4.65 -10.59
N TRP A 173 -11.41 -4.53 -11.87
CA TRP A 173 -10.36 -5.36 -12.48
C TRP A 173 -8.99 -5.06 -11.91
N PHE A 174 -8.65 -3.79 -11.67
CA PHE A 174 -7.39 -3.46 -11.00
C PHE A 174 -7.34 -3.98 -9.56
N MET A 175 -8.46 -3.90 -8.83
CA MET A 175 -8.54 -4.40 -7.46
C MET A 175 -8.41 -5.93 -7.39
N ILE A 176 -9.03 -6.66 -8.33
CA ILE A 176 -8.86 -8.11 -8.48
C ILE A 176 -7.40 -8.42 -8.86
N ALA A 177 -6.83 -7.72 -9.84
CA ALA A 177 -5.46 -7.95 -10.27
C ALA A 177 -4.46 -7.74 -9.12
N ASN A 178 -4.63 -6.67 -8.32
CA ASN A 178 -3.82 -6.44 -7.12
C ASN A 178 -4.06 -7.50 -6.04
N GLY A 179 -5.32 -7.93 -5.88
CA GLY A 179 -5.69 -8.98 -4.93
C GLY A 179 -5.09 -10.35 -5.26
N LEU A 180 -4.99 -10.67 -6.55
CA LEU A 180 -4.38 -11.92 -7.03
C LEU A 180 -2.85 -11.95 -6.90
N LEU A 181 -2.21 -10.84 -6.49
CA LEU A 181 -0.79 -10.83 -6.13
C LEU A 181 -0.51 -11.47 -4.77
N LEU A 182 -1.54 -11.68 -3.95
CA LEU A 182 -1.42 -12.24 -2.59
C LEU A 182 -0.50 -13.46 -2.48
N PRO A 183 -0.67 -14.56 -3.25
CA PRO A 183 0.19 -15.72 -3.10
C PRO A 183 1.66 -15.42 -3.43
N PHE A 184 1.92 -14.52 -4.38
CA PHE A 184 3.27 -14.11 -4.75
C PHE A 184 3.90 -13.26 -3.66
N LEU A 185 3.13 -12.34 -3.05
CA LEU A 185 3.58 -11.55 -1.91
C LEU A 185 3.82 -12.42 -0.68
N ALA A 186 2.85 -13.25 -0.28
CA ALA A 186 2.89 -14.02 0.95
C ALA A 186 3.95 -15.14 0.93
N LEU A 187 4.21 -15.73 -0.24
CA LEU A 187 5.13 -16.87 -0.35
C LEU A 187 6.54 -16.48 -0.78
N GLN A 188 6.81 -15.22 -1.13
CA GLN A 188 8.14 -14.81 -1.61
C GLN A 188 9.25 -15.02 -0.57
N ILE A 189 8.92 -15.05 0.73
CA ILE A 189 9.90 -15.37 1.78
C ILE A 189 10.42 -16.82 1.67
N TYR A 190 9.62 -17.73 1.12
CA TYR A 190 10.01 -19.13 0.90
C TYR A 190 10.61 -19.34 -0.49
N TYR A 191 10.18 -18.55 -1.48
CA TYR A 191 10.66 -18.62 -2.85
C TYR A 191 10.84 -17.22 -3.42
N HIS A 192 12.05 -16.67 -3.27
CA HIS A 192 12.37 -15.27 -3.59
C HIS A 192 12.01 -14.85 -5.02
N PRO A 193 12.14 -15.70 -6.07
CA PRO A 193 11.78 -15.32 -7.44
C PRO A 193 10.32 -14.87 -7.62
N LEU A 194 9.42 -15.17 -6.68
CA LEU A 194 8.05 -14.65 -6.69
C LEU A 194 7.99 -13.12 -6.64
N ILE A 195 9.05 -12.44 -6.16
CA ILE A 195 9.11 -10.98 -6.11
C ILE A 195 8.91 -10.33 -7.49
N TRP A 196 9.31 -10.99 -8.57
CA TRP A 196 9.13 -10.45 -9.93
C TRP A 196 7.66 -10.38 -10.34
N ILE A 197 6.84 -11.34 -9.89
CA ILE A 197 5.40 -11.31 -10.11
C ILE A 197 4.74 -10.36 -9.10
N ALA A 198 5.19 -10.39 -7.85
CA ALA A 198 4.74 -9.45 -6.82
C ALA A 198 4.99 -7.99 -7.23
N ALA A 199 6.06 -7.70 -7.97
CA ALA A 199 6.39 -6.37 -8.50
C ALA A 199 5.36 -5.81 -9.47
N LEU A 200 4.45 -6.64 -10.02
CA LEU A 200 3.25 -6.15 -10.73
C LEU A 200 2.36 -5.27 -9.84
N TRP A 201 2.58 -5.27 -8.52
CA TRP A 201 2.03 -4.29 -7.59
C TRP A 201 2.29 -2.85 -8.06
N ALA A 202 3.46 -2.58 -8.64
CA ALA A 202 3.85 -1.28 -9.18
C ALA A 202 2.93 -0.76 -10.31
N ILE A 203 2.14 -1.64 -10.92
CA ILE A 203 1.16 -1.28 -11.94
C ILE A 203 -0.26 -1.40 -11.39
N THR A 204 -0.56 -2.51 -10.72
CA THR A 204 -1.92 -2.82 -10.28
C THR A 204 -2.41 -1.86 -9.22
N PHE A 205 -1.58 -1.51 -8.22
CA PHE A 205 -2.00 -0.65 -7.12
C PHE A 205 -2.16 0.84 -7.53
N PRO A 206 -1.23 1.45 -8.30
CA PRO A 206 -1.50 2.75 -8.91
C PRO A 206 -2.72 2.72 -9.82
N GLY A 207 -2.95 1.63 -10.57
CA GLY A 207 -4.16 1.42 -11.35
C GLY A 207 -5.45 1.49 -10.51
N VAL A 208 -5.47 0.86 -9.33
CA VAL A 208 -6.58 0.96 -8.36
C VAL A 208 -6.78 2.41 -7.92
N THR A 209 -5.74 3.07 -7.43
CA THR A 209 -5.87 4.42 -6.84
C THR A 209 -6.24 5.47 -7.89
N ILE A 210 -5.64 5.43 -9.08
CA ILE A 210 -5.96 6.36 -10.19
C ILE A 210 -7.41 6.14 -10.66
N SER A 211 -7.83 4.89 -10.84
CA SER A 211 -9.20 4.60 -11.30
C SER A 211 -10.26 5.01 -10.26
N LEU A 212 -9.97 4.84 -8.96
CA LEU A 212 -10.81 5.36 -7.88
C LEU A 212 -10.85 6.89 -7.85
N ALA A 213 -9.73 7.58 -8.06
CA ALA A 213 -9.71 9.04 -8.16
C ALA A 213 -10.63 9.52 -9.32
N VAL A 214 -10.55 8.88 -10.48
CA VAL A 214 -11.43 9.20 -11.62
C VAL A 214 -12.90 8.92 -11.29
N LEU A 215 -13.20 7.81 -10.61
CA LEU A 215 -14.54 7.47 -10.16
C LEU A 215 -15.13 8.54 -9.23
N PHE A 216 -14.40 8.94 -8.19
CA PHE A 216 -14.85 9.94 -7.23
C PHE A 216 -15.02 11.33 -7.86
N ARG A 217 -14.16 11.71 -8.81
CA ARG A 217 -14.29 12.96 -9.56
C ARG A 217 -15.57 12.97 -10.42
N ARG A 218 -15.79 11.92 -11.22
CA ARG A 218 -16.98 11.83 -12.11
C ARG A 218 -18.29 11.85 -11.34
N ASN A 219 -18.29 11.25 -10.15
CA ASN A 219 -19.47 11.28 -9.30
C ASN A 219 -19.63 12.62 -8.59
N SER A 220 -18.60 13.46 -8.44
CA SER A 220 -18.72 14.79 -7.82
C SER A 220 -19.31 15.84 -8.77
N ASP A 221 -19.13 15.65 -10.07
CA ASP A 221 -19.65 16.55 -11.13
C ASP A 221 -21.12 16.25 -11.52
N ARG A 222 -21.76 15.26 -10.86
CA ARG A 222 -23.16 14.84 -11.02
C ARG A 222 -23.95 15.07 -9.74
#